data_AF-A0A725VBU0-F1
#
_entry.id   AF-A0A725VBU0-F1
#
_cell.length_a   1.000
_cell.length_b   1.000
_cell.length_c   1.000
_cell.angle_alpha   90.00
_cell.angle_beta   90.00
_cell.angle_gamma   90.00
#
_symmetry.space_group_name_H-M   'P 1'
#
loop_
_entity.id
_entity.type
_entity.pdbx_description
1 polymer ?
#
loop_
_entity_poly.entity_id
_entity_poly.type
_entity_poly.pdbx_seq_one_letter_code
_entity_poly.pdbx_strand_id
1 'polypeptide(L)' 'MAKIGENVPLLIDKAVDFMASSQAFREYLNKTPPRDYVPSEVPSESTPIYLQRLEYYRRLYRPKEERG' A
#
# COMPACT_ATOMS: atom_id res chain seq x y z
N MET A 1 6.29 31.00 2.23
CA MET A 1 5.98 30.23 3.46
C MET A 1 4.86 29.27 3.11
N ALA A 2 5.11 27.96 3.08
CA ALA A 2 4.05 26.98 2.85
C ALA A 2 3.06 27.04 4.02
N LYS A 3 1.76 27.05 3.74
CA LYS A 3 0.72 27.22 4.75
C LYS A 3 0.57 25.91 5.53
N ILE A 4 0.53 25.98 6.86
CA ILE A 4 0.31 24.80 7.71
C ILE A 4 -1.04 24.19 7.29
N GLY A 5 -0.99 22.98 6.70
CA GLY A 5 -2.17 22.28 6.18
C GLY A 5 -2.13 21.97 4.67
N GLU A 6 -1.32 22.68 3.88
CA GLU A 6 -1.31 22.54 2.41
C GLU A 6 -0.84 21.16 1.93
N ASN A 7 -0.05 20.45 2.75
CA ASN A 7 0.50 19.13 2.43
C ASN A 7 -0.23 17.97 3.11
N VAL A 8 -1.33 18.22 3.84
CA VAL A 8 -2.03 17.15 4.57
C VAL A 8 -2.57 16.05 3.65
N PRO A 9 -3.20 16.35 2.49
CA PRO A 9 -3.63 15.31 1.55
C PRO A 9 -2.46 14.48 1.02
N LEU A 10 -1.33 15.13 0.68
CA LEU A 10 -0.13 14.46 0.21
C LEU A 10 0.49 13.55 1.29
N LEU A 11 0.42 13.96 2.56
CA LEU A 11 0.91 13.16 3.68
C LEU A 11 0.04 11.92 3.90
N ILE A 12 -1.28 12.06 3.79
CA ILE A 12 -2.23 10.94 3.88
C ILE A 12 -1.96 9.93 2.76
N ASP A 13 -1.77 10.40 1.53
CA ASP A 13 -1.46 9.52 0.39
C ASP A 13 -0.17 8.73 0.62
N LYS A 14 0.87 9.36 1.18
CA LYS A 14 2.14 8.68 1.52
C LYS A 14 2.00 7.68 2.66
N ALA A 15 1.19 7.99 3.68
CA ALA A 15 0.93 7.08 4.78
C ALA A 15 0.17 5.83 4.29
N VAL A 16 -0.86 6.02 3.46
CA VAL A 16 -1.64 4.93 2.84
C VAL A 16 -0.74 4.06 1.95
N ASP A 17 0.14 4.68 1.16
CA ASP A 17 1.13 3.98 0.34
C ASP A 17 2.10 3.13 1.19
N PHE A 18 2.58 3.70 2.29
CA PHE A 18 3.45 3.01 3.23
C PHE A 18 2.74 1.81 3.89
N MET A 19 1.48 1.96 4.28
CA MET A 19 0.68 0.86 4.84
C MET A 19 0.46 -0.26 3.83
N ALA A 20 0.15 0.08 2.57
CA ALA A 20 -0.02 -0.89 1.50
C ALA A 20 1.28 -1.67 1.21
N SER A 21 2.43 -0.97 1.15
CA SER A 21 3.73 -1.61 0.96
C SER A 21 4.09 -2.54 2.12
N SER A 22 3.85 -2.11 3.37
CA SER A 22 4.12 -2.89 4.57
C SER A 22 3.30 -4.19 4.62
N GLN A 23 2.03 -4.14 4.22
CA GLN A 23 1.20 -5.35 4.14
C GLN A 23 1.70 -6.31 3.07
N ALA A 24 1.94 -5.85 1.85
CA ALA A 24 2.50 -6.67 0.78
C ALA A 24 3.87 -7.28 1.18
N PHE A 25 4.71 -6.52 1.88
CA PHE A 25 6.02 -6.99 2.33
C PHE A 25 5.90 -8.07 3.40
N ARG A 26 4.99 -7.91 4.37
CA ARG A 26 4.69 -8.96 5.36
C ARG A 26 4.15 -10.23 4.69
N GLU A 27 3.28 -10.08 3.68
CA GLU A 27 2.78 -11.21 2.90
C GLU A 27 3.91 -11.94 2.17
N TYR A 28 4.86 -11.20 1.62
CA TYR A 28 6.06 -11.74 0.99
C TYR A 28 6.95 -12.50 2.00
N LEU A 29 7.35 -11.85 3.10
CA LEU A 29 8.23 -12.45 4.11
C LEU A 29 7.64 -13.74 4.72
N ASN A 30 6.34 -13.71 5.02
CA ASN A 30 5.67 -14.84 5.67
C ASN A 30 5.16 -15.89 4.68
N LYS A 31 5.39 -15.71 3.36
CA LYS A 31 4.85 -16.56 2.28
C LYS A 31 3.34 -16.78 2.40
N THR A 32 2.61 -15.83 2.96
CA THR A 32 1.15 -15.94 3.12
C THR A 32 0.44 -15.65 1.79
N PRO A 33 -0.74 -16.22 1.55
CA PRO A 33 -1.55 -15.81 0.40
C PRO A 33 -1.93 -14.31 0.50
N PRO A 34 -2.09 -13.62 -0.63
CA PRO A 34 -2.64 -12.27 -0.68
C PRO A 34 -3.97 -12.20 0.06
N ARG A 35 -4.16 -11.20 0.93
CA ARG A 35 -5.43 -10.93 1.60
C ARG A 35 -5.92 -9.53 1.28
N ASP A 36 -7.13 -9.40 0.76
CA ASP A 36 -7.75 -8.09 0.51
C ASP A 36 -8.36 -7.54 1.81
N TYR A 37 -7.48 -7.43 2.80
CA TYR A 37 -7.75 -6.78 4.06
C TYR A 37 -7.30 -5.33 3.97
N VAL A 38 -8.20 -4.42 4.31
CA VAL A 38 -7.92 -2.99 4.45
C VAL A 38 -7.93 -2.68 5.95
N PRO A 39 -6.81 -2.20 6.53
CA PRO A 39 -6.77 -1.80 7.93
C PRO A 39 -7.78 -0.69 8.24
N SER A 40 -8.40 -0.73 9.42
CA SER A 40 -9.35 0.30 9.87
C SER A 40 -8.74 1.71 9.98
N GLU A 41 -7.42 1.80 10.04
CA GLU A 41 -6.66 3.05 10.06
C GLU A 41 -6.56 3.70 8.67
N VAL A 42 -6.88 2.98 7.59
CA VAL A 42 -6.97 3.56 6.25
C VAL A 42 -8.29 4.33 6.13
N PRO A 43 -8.26 5.63 5.79
CA PRO A 43 -9.48 6.40 5.55
C PRO A 43 -10.32 5.74 4.45
N SER A 44 -11.65 5.78 4.61
CA SER A 44 -12.57 5.12 3.68
C SER A 44 -12.42 5.68 2.26
N GLU A 45 -12.18 6.98 2.13
CA GLU A 45 -11.89 7.67 0.87
C GLU A 45 -10.61 7.21 0.18
N SER A 46 -9.63 6.72 0.95
CA SER A 46 -8.33 6.26 0.45
C SER A 46 -8.28 4.75 0.21
N THR A 47 -9.36 4.02 0.51
CA THR A 47 -9.46 2.56 0.29
C THR A 47 -9.13 2.14 -1.15
N PRO A 48 -9.64 2.83 -2.20
CA PRO A 48 -9.30 2.47 -3.58
C PRO A 48 -7.80 2.61 -3.86
N ILE A 49 -7.17 3.68 -3.38
CA ILE A 49 -5.74 3.94 -3.54
C ILE A 49 -4.94 2.87 -2.79
N TYR A 50 -5.33 2.54 -1.56
CA TYR A 50 -4.69 1.50 -0.77
C TYR A 50 -4.65 0.15 -1.52
N LEU A 51 -5.80 -0.29 -2.04
CA LEU A 51 -5.90 -1.57 -2.76
C LEU A 51 -5.07 -1.57 -4.05
N GLN A 52 -5.09 -0.46 -4.80
CA GLN A 52 -4.28 -0.32 -6.00
C GLN A 52 -2.77 -0.42 -5.69
N ARG A 53 -2.31 0.26 -4.63
CA ARG A 53 -0.90 0.24 -4.23
C ARG A 53 -0.51 -1.10 -3.63
N LEU A 54 -1.41 -1.75 -2.89
CA LEU A 54 -1.21 -3.09 -2.34
C LEU A 54 -0.95 -4.11 -3.47
N GLU A 55 -1.75 -4.06 -4.53
CA GLU A 55 -1.55 -4.92 -5.70
C GLU A 55 -0.22 -4.63 -6.40
N TYR A 56 0.13 -3.35 -6.57
CA TYR A 56 1.41 -2.93 -7.13
C TYR A 56 2.60 -3.55 -6.35
N TYR A 57 2.62 -3.42 -5.02
CA TYR A 57 3.71 -3.95 -4.21
C TYR A 57 3.74 -5.49 -4.17
N ARG A 58 2.58 -6.16 -4.21
CA ARG A 58 2.53 -7.63 -4.35
C ARG A 58 3.24 -8.11 -5.60
N ARG A 59 2.99 -7.44 -6.74
CA ARG A 59 3.65 -7.75 -8.02
C ARG A 59 5.15 -7.45 -7.96
N LEU A 60 5.53 -6.38 -7.26
CA LEU A 60 6.95 -6.01 -7.08
C LEU A 60 7.74 -7.03 -6.24
N TYR A 61 7.16 -7.53 -5.14
CA TYR A 61 7.84 -8.50 -4.27
C TYR A 61 7.77 -9.95 -4.75
N ARG A 62 6.71 -10.30 -5.50
CA ARG A 62 6.57 -11.60 -6.16
C ARG A 62 6.54 -11.38 -7.67
N PRO A 63 7.67 -10.99 -8.29
CA PRO A 63 7.76 -11.04 -9.72
C PRO A 63 7.45 -12.48 -10.11
N LYS A 64 6.45 -12.67 -10.99
CA LYS A 64 6.26 -13.98 -11.64
C LYS A 64 7.62 -14.30 -12.23
N GLU A 65 8.24 -15.42 -11.84
CA GLU A 65 9.48 -15.87 -12.45
C GLU A 65 9.35 -15.67 -13.96
N GLU A 66 10.17 -14.77 -14.52
CA GLU A 66 10.38 -14.76 -15.95
C GLU A 66 10.90 -16.16 -16.23
N ARG A 67 10.04 -16.97 -16.85
CA ARG A 67 10.35 -18.32 -17.28
C ARG A 67 11.51 -18.19 -18.28
N GLY A 68 12.74 -18.27 -17.76
CA GLY A 68 14.00 -18.32 -18.49
C GLY A 68 14.55 -19.73 -18.48
#